data_AF-A0A9W6GIE8-F1
#
_entry.id   AF-A0A9W6GIE8-F1
#
_cell.length_a   1.000
_cell.length_b   1.000
_cell.length_c   1.000
_cell.angle_alpha   90.00
_cell.angle_beta   90.00
_cell.angle_gamma   90.00
#
_symmetry.space_group_name_H-M   'P 1'
#
loop_
_entity.id
_entity.type
_entity.pdbx_description
1 polymer ?
#
loop_
_entity_poly.entity_id
_entity_poly.type
_entity_poly.pdbx_seq_one_letter_code
_entity_poly.pdbx_strand_id
1 'polypeptide(L)' 'MTPEEKFKETFGREPTEREAEVLKRVEETWYGDHMRWDSQLFVDYFCDYYFQMYRERCRLKLPR' A
#
# COMPACT_ATOMS: atom_id res chain seq x y z
N MET A 1 4.97 13.15 7.19
CA MET A 1 5.29 11.71 7.11
C MET A 1 4.80 11.26 5.76
N THR A 2 5.69 10.72 4.93
CA THR A 2 5.36 10.12 3.63
C THR A 2 4.97 8.65 3.80
N PRO A 3 4.32 8.03 2.80
CA PRO A 3 4.03 6.59 2.84
C PRO A 3 5.29 5.73 2.97
N GLU A 4 6.41 6.14 2.37
CA GLU A 4 7.70 5.46 2.53
C GLU A 4 8.25 5.55 3.96
N GLU A 5 8.19 6.73 4.58
CA GLU A 5 8.61 6.90 5.98
C GLU A 5 7.77 6.02 6.90
N LYS A 6 6.45 5.95 6.67
CA LYS A 6 5.55 5.09 7.44
C LYS A 6 5.82 3.60 7.20
N PHE A 7 6.14 3.22 5.97
CA PHE A 7 6.51 1.84 5.63
C PHE A 7 7.73 1.40 6.44
N LYS A 8 8.79 2.23 6.45
CA LYS A 8 10.03 1.93 7.18
C LYS A 8 9.80 1.85 8.69
N GLU A 9 8.99 2.76 9.25
CA GLU A 9 8.59 2.71 10.67
C GLU A 9 7.83 1.42 11.01
N THR A 10 6.91 0.98 10.13
CA THR A 10 6.03 -0.16 10.39
C THR A 10 6.73 -1.51 10.20
N PHE A 11 7.54 -1.63 9.15
CA PHE A 11 8.13 -2.91 8.73
C PHE A 11 9.63 -3.03 9.04
N GLY A 12 10.29 -1.95 9.48
CA GLY A 12 11.71 -1.96 9.86
C GLY A 12 12.68 -2.24 8.71
N ARG A 13 12.25 -2.03 7.46
CA ARG A 13 13.05 -2.26 6.25
C ARG A 13 12.69 -1.32 5.12
N GLU A 14 13.54 -1.27 4.11
CA GLU A 14 13.26 -0.58 2.86
C GLU A 14 12.16 -1.31 2.05
N PRO A 15 11.30 -0.57 1.33
CA PRO A 15 10.36 -1.16 0.40
C PRO A 15 11.10 -1.75 -0.81
N THR A 16 10.58 -2.85 -1.33
CA THR A 16 10.98 -3.40 -2.64
C THR A 16 10.41 -2.54 -3.78
N GLU A 17 10.91 -2.72 -5.00
CA GLU A 17 10.41 -1.98 -6.18
C GLU A 17 8.89 -2.07 -6.34
N ARG A 18 8.31 -3.26 -6.13
CA ARG A 18 6.84 -3.46 -6.18
C ARG A 18 6.10 -2.73 -5.07
N GLU A 19 6.68 -2.67 -3.89
CA GLU A 19 6.07 -2.00 -2.75
C GLU A 19 6.15 -0.48 -2.94
N ALA A 20 7.22 0.03 -3.54
CA ALA A 20 7.31 1.43 -3.93
C ALA A 20 6.21 1.82 -4.95
N GLU A 21 5.90 0.95 -5.92
CA GLU A 21 4.76 1.17 -6.84
C GLU A 21 3.42 1.25 -6.07
N VAL A 22 3.22 0.37 -5.08
CA VAL A 22 2.02 0.37 -4.22
C VAL A 22 1.96 1.64 -3.37
N LEU A 23 3.07 2.04 -2.74
CA LEU A 23 3.15 3.23 -1.90
C LEU A 23 2.85 4.50 -2.70
N LYS A 24 3.35 4.59 -3.95
CA LYS A 24 3.01 5.69 -4.86
C LYS A 24 1.51 5.72 -5.17
N ARG A 25 0.88 4.57 -5.41
CA ARG A 25 -0.57 4.50 -5.63
C ARG A 25 -1.35 4.89 -4.38
N VAL A 26 -0.90 4.52 -3.18
CA VAL A 26 -1.48 4.96 -1.91
C VAL A 26 -1.38 6.49 -1.78
N GLU A 27 -0.22 7.06 -2.10
CA GLU A 27 0.03 8.51 -2.08
C GLU A 27 -0.87 9.29 -3.06
N GLU A 28 -1.02 8.78 -4.28
CA GLU A 28 -1.82 9.41 -5.34
C GLU A 28 -3.34 9.22 -5.18
N THR A 29 -3.77 8.42 -4.20
CA THR A 29 -5.20 8.22 -3.92
C THR A 29 -5.69 9.14 -2.81
N TRP A 30 -7.01 9.32 -2.70
CA TRP A 30 -7.66 10.07 -1.60
C TRP A 30 -7.15 9.68 -0.20
N TYR A 31 -6.64 8.44 -0.05
CA TYR A 31 -5.99 7.99 1.17
C TYR A 31 -4.70 8.72 1.50
N GLY A 32 -3.81 8.97 0.54
CA GLY A 32 -2.58 9.72 0.76
C GLY A 32 -2.86 11.15 1.25
N ASP A 33 -3.87 11.79 0.68
CA ASP A 33 -4.28 13.16 1.04
C ASP A 33 -4.96 13.26 2.41
N HIS A 34 -5.62 12.21 2.90
CA HIS A 34 -6.47 12.25 4.10
C HIS A 34 -6.07 11.23 5.17
N MET A 35 -4.92 10.56 5.01
CA MET A 35 -4.44 9.60 5.98
C MET A 35 -4.11 10.29 7.30
N ARG A 36 -4.87 9.96 8.33
CA ARG A 36 -4.28 9.90 9.67
C ARG A 36 -3.35 8.70 9.62
N TRP A 37 -2.04 8.94 9.66
CA TRP A 37 -0.95 7.93 9.61
C TRP A 37 -0.96 6.96 10.82
N ASP A 38 -2.13 6.49 11.19
CA ASP A 38 -2.36 5.37 12.09
C ASP A 38 -1.78 4.11 11.46
N SER A 39 -0.97 3.38 12.22
CA SER A 39 -0.23 2.23 11.71
C SER A 39 -1.14 1.10 11.26
N GLN A 40 -2.31 0.94 11.88
CA GLN A 40 -3.24 -0.13 11.51
C GLN A 40 -3.94 0.17 10.19
N LEU A 41 -4.46 1.40 10.04
CA LEU A 41 -5.03 1.85 8.76
C LEU A 41 -4.01 1.80 7.63
N PHE A 42 -2.76 2.19 7.89
CA PHE A 42 -1.69 2.10 6.90
C PHE A 42 -1.47 0.66 6.40
N VAL A 43 -1.39 -0.30 7.32
CA VAL A 43 -1.20 -1.72 6.95
C VAL A 43 -2.39 -2.24 6.16
N ASP A 44 -3.61 -1.93 6.55
CA ASP A 44 -4.82 -2.40 5.87
C ASP A 44 -4.86 -1.90 4.42
N TYR A 45 -4.62 -0.60 4.19
CA TYR A 45 -4.63 -0.03 2.84
C TYR A 45 -3.46 -0.51 2.00
N PHE A 46 -2.27 -0.57 2.58
CA PHE A 46 -1.10 -1.09 1.88
C PHE A 46 -1.34 -2.53 1.41
N CYS A 47 -1.90 -3.39 2.27
CA CYS A 47 -2.23 -4.77 1.91
C CYS A 47 -3.31 -4.85 0.83
N ASP A 48 -4.36 -4.03 0.92
CA ASP A 48 -5.43 -4.03 -0.09
C ASP A 48 -4.90 -3.63 -1.47
N TYR A 49 -4.16 -2.53 -1.58
CA TYR A 49 -3.58 -2.10 -2.85
C TYR A 49 -2.55 -3.08 -3.40
N TYR A 50 -1.73 -3.67 -2.52
CA TYR A 50 -0.79 -4.72 -2.91
C TYR A 50 -1.53 -5.92 -3.53
N PHE A 51 -2.63 -6.34 -2.91
CA PHE A 51 -3.45 -7.44 -3.40
C PHE A 51 -4.23 -7.07 -4.68
N GLN A 52 -4.74 -5.84 -4.80
CA GLN A 52 -5.37 -5.36 -6.03
C GLN A 52 -4.40 -5.37 -7.21
N MET A 53 -3.18 -4.84 -7.03
CA MET A 53 -2.15 -4.87 -8.07
C MET A 53 -1.75 -6.30 -8.43
N TYR A 54 -1.68 -7.20 -7.45
CA TYR A 54 -1.46 -8.62 -7.70
C TYR A 54 -2.61 -9.25 -8.52
N ARG A 55 -3.87 -8.94 -8.19
CA ARG A 55 -5.05 -9.43 -8.94
C ARG A 55 -5.11 -8.92 -10.37
N GLU A 56 -4.82 -7.64 -10.60
CA GLU A 56 -4.74 -7.02 -11.92
C GLU A 56 -3.71 -7.77 -12.80
N ARG A 57 -2.52 -8.05 -12.24
CA ARG A 57 -1.46 -8.81 -12.94
C ARG A 57 -1.80 -10.27 -13.18
N CYS A 58 -2.41 -10.94 -12.21
CA CYS A 58 -2.62 -12.39 -12.27
C CYS A 58 -3.92 -12.82 -12.97
N ARG A 59 -4.80 -11.90 -13.43
CA ARG A 59 -6.15 -12.22 -13.96
C ARG A 59 -6.94 -13.20 -13.07
N LEU A 60 -6.71 -13.17 -11.76
CA LEU A 60 -7.43 -14.02 -10.80
C LEU A 60 -8.85 -13.50 -10.67
N LYS A 61 -9.78 -14.12 -11.42
CA LYS A 61 -11.22 -14.00 -11.14
C LYS A 61 -11.47 -14.70 -9.81
N LEU A 62 -11.77 -13.93 -8.76
CA LEU A 62 -12.25 -14.51 -7.51
C LEU A 62 -13.53 -15.32 -7.78
N PRO A 63 -13.71 -16.48 -7.13
CA PRO A 63 -15.00 -17.14 -7.11
C PRO A 63 -16.05 -16.21 -6.47
N ARG A 64 -17.23 -16.16 -7.08
CA ARG A 64 -18.39 -15.37 -6.59
C ARG A 64 -18.90 -15.89 -5.26
#